data_AF-A0A4R9VPH0-F1
#
_entry.id   AF-A0A4R9VPH0-F1
#
_cell.length_a   1.000
_cell.length_b   1.000
_cell.length_c   1.000
_cell.angle_alpha   90.00
_cell.angle_beta   90.00
_cell.angle_gamma   90.00
#
_symmetry.space_group_name_H-M   'P 1'
#
loop_
_entity.id
_entity.type
_entity.pdbx_description
1 polymer ?
#
loop_
_entity_poly.entity_id
_entity_poly.type
_entity_poly.pdbx_seq_one_letter_code
_entity_poly.pdbx_strand_id
1 'polypeptide(L)' 'TADTYGVARTDTYNLYLAYYLGWTAYGRGNRGDAGVQNYARATDKMAQDYAAQLRQCGN' A
#
# COMPACT_ATOMS: atom_id res chain seq x y z
N THR A 1 -1.50 11.49 -8.99
CA THR A 1 -2.57 10.98 -8.10
C THR A 1 -2.03 10.59 -6.73
N ALA A 2 -1.07 9.68 -6.61
CA ALA A 2 -0.45 9.36 -5.31
C ALA A 2 0.14 10.59 -4.61
N ASP A 3 0.93 11.39 -5.33
CA ASP A 3 1.50 12.64 -4.84
C ASP A 3 0.43 13.66 -4.41
N THR A 4 -0.73 13.67 -5.10
CA THR A 4 -1.88 14.54 -4.79
C THR A 4 -2.51 14.23 -3.44
N TYR A 5 -2.49 12.96 -3.04
CA TYR A 5 -3.05 12.48 -1.77
C TYR A 5 -1.99 12.18 -0.73
N GLY A 6 -0.73 12.58 -0.96
CA GLY A 6 0.37 12.40 -0.01
C GLY A 6 0.78 10.95 0.24
N VAL A 7 0.47 10.04 -0.68
CA VAL A 7 0.84 8.62 -0.56
C VAL A 7 2.21 8.40 -1.20
N ALA A 8 3.20 8.05 -0.39
CA ALA A 8 4.53 7.73 -0.88
C ALA A 8 4.50 6.51 -1.81
N ARG A 9 5.34 6.50 -2.84
CA ARG A 9 5.42 5.38 -3.80
C ARG A 9 5.87 4.05 -3.16
N THR A 10 6.48 4.13 -1.99
CA THR A 10 6.94 2.99 -1.19
C THR A 10 5.95 2.60 -0.09
N ASP A 11 4.84 3.34 0.07
CA ASP A 11 3.80 3.04 1.05
C ASP A 11 2.75 2.11 0.43
N THR A 12 3.12 0.84 0.32
CA THR A 12 2.30 -0.18 -0.35
C THR A 12 0.93 -0.34 0.30
N TYR A 13 0.86 -0.18 1.63
CA TYR A 13 -0.40 -0.24 2.37
C TYR A 13 -1.38 0.84 1.91
N ASN A 14 -0.98 2.11 1.91
CA ASN A 14 -1.86 3.20 1.50
C ASN A 14 -2.12 3.21 -0.01
N LEU A 15 -1.16 2.73 -0.82
CA LEU A 15 -1.37 2.52 -2.25
C LEU A 15 -2.47 1.48 -2.51
N TYR A 16 -2.48 0.37 -1.77
CA TYR A 16 -3.52 -0.66 -1.89
C TYR A 16 -4.89 -0.11 -1.49
N LEU A 17 -4.98 0.60 -0.36
CA LEU A 17 -6.24 1.21 0.08
C LEU A 17 -6.78 2.20 -0.95
N ALA A 18 -5.93 3.07 -1.50
CA ALA A 18 -6.33 4.04 -2.51
C ALA A 18 -6.74 3.38 -3.84
N TYR A 19 -6.08 2.30 -4.23
CA TYR A 19 -6.44 1.50 -5.40
C TYR A 19 -7.81 0.82 -5.23
N TYR A 20 -8.05 0.18 -4.07
CA TYR A 20 -9.27 -0.56 -3.81
C TYR A 20 -10.50 0.34 -3.60
N LEU A 21 -10.34 1.42 -2.84
CA LEU A 21 -11.43 2.34 -2.48
C LEU A 21 -11.67 3.43 -3.54
N GLY A 22 -10.67 3.65 -4.39
CA GLY A 22 -10.57 4.84 -5.22
C GLY A 22 -9.99 6.04 -4.46
N TRP A 23 -9.16 6.81 -5.15
CA TRP A 23 -8.40 7.93 -4.60
C TRP A 23 -9.26 9.00 -3.92
N THR A 24 -10.42 9.33 -4.48
CA THR A 24 -11.32 10.35 -3.89
C THR A 24 -11.86 9.92 -2.53
N ALA A 25 -12.30 8.66 -2.39
CA ALA A 25 -12.81 8.15 -1.11
C ALA A 25 -11.68 8.03 -0.09
N TYR A 26 -10.52 7.51 -0.50
CA TYR A 26 -9.32 7.44 0.33
C TYR A 26 -8.90 8.83 0.85
N GLY A 27 -8.87 9.84 -0.03
CA GLY A 27 -8.52 11.21 0.33
C GLY A 27 -9.49 11.88 1.30
N ARG A 28 -10.76 11.46 1.29
CA ARG A 28 -11.76 11.86 2.30
C ARG A 28 -11.61 11.14 3.64
N GLY A 29 -10.60 10.29 3.79
CA GLY A 29 -10.32 9.55 5.03
C GLY A 29 -10.90 8.13 5.07
N ASN A 30 -11.51 7.63 3.98
CA ASN A 30 -11.96 6.24 3.94
C ASN A 30 -10.76 5.29 4.01
N ARG A 31 -10.84 4.27 4.85
CA ARG A 31 -9.80 3.23 5.03
C ARG A 31 -10.32 1.81 4.77
N GLY A 32 -11.55 1.67 4.27
CA GLY A 32 -12.20 0.38 4.06
C GLY A 32 -12.54 -0.33 5.37
N ASP A 33 -13.14 -1.50 5.24
CA ASP A 33 -13.40 -2.38 6.37
C ASP A 33 -12.14 -3.15 6.81
N ALA A 34 -12.28 -3.96 7.86
CA ALA A 34 -11.19 -4.79 8.38
C ALA A 34 -10.64 -5.77 7.34
N GLY A 35 -11.47 -6.28 6.43
CA GLY A 35 -11.04 -7.19 5.37
C GLY A 35 -10.10 -6.48 4.39
N VAL A 36 -10.49 -5.31 3.90
CA VAL A 36 -9.65 -4.48 3.01
C VAL A 36 -8.34 -4.11 3.68
N GLN A 37 -8.38 -3.71 4.95
CA GLN A 37 -7.17 -3.38 5.71
C GLN A 37 -6.25 -4.59 5.91
N ASN A 38 -6.81 -5.78 6.14
CA ASN A 38 -6.02 -7.01 6.28
C ASN A 38 -5.32 -7.37 4.97
N TYR A 39 -6.01 -7.26 3.83
CA TYR A 39 -5.39 -7.46 2.53
C TYR A 39 -4.30 -6.43 2.25
N ALA A 40 -4.53 -5.15 2.56
CA ALA A 40 -3.51 -4.12 2.45
C ALA A 40 -2.25 -4.44 3.27
N ARG A 41 -2.41 -4.93 4.50
CA ARG A 41 -1.28 -5.39 5.35
C ARG A 41 -0.55 -6.58 4.74
N ALA A 42 -1.28 -7.55 4.20
CA ALA A 42 -0.69 -8.72 3.54
C ALA A 42 0.11 -8.31 2.30
N THR A 43 -0.40 -7.37 1.50
CA THR A 43 0.32 -6.82 0.34
C THR A 43 1.56 -6.05 0.75
N ASP A 44 1.47 -5.22 1.80
CA ASP A 44 2.63 -4.48 2.32
C ASP A 44 3.73 -5.42 2.84
N LYS A 45 3.34 -6.47 3.58
CA LYS A 45 4.26 -7.52 4.01
C LYS A 45 4.96 -8.18 2.82
N MET A 46 4.21 -8.55 1.78
CA MET A 46 4.78 -9.16 0.58
C MET A 46 5.79 -8.22 -0.11
N ALA A 47 5.48 -6.93 -0.20
CA ALA A 47 6.41 -5.94 -0.76
C ALA A 47 7.70 -5.80 0.06
N GLN A 48 7.60 -5.81 1.39
CA GLN A 48 8.76 -5.80 2.27
C GLN A 48 9.61 -7.06 2.14
N ASP A 49 8.97 -8.23 2.02
CA ASP A 49 9.66 -9.51 1.84
C ASP A 49 10.43 -9.52 0.51
N TYR A 50 9.84 -9.05 -0.59
CA TYR A 50 10.56 -8.89 -1.87
C TYR A 50 11.68 -7.86 -1.80
N ALA A 51 11.47 -6.73 -1.12
CA ALA A 51 12.55 -5.74 -0.91
C ALA A 51 13.71 -6.32 -0.08
N ALA A 52 13.44 -7.24 0.85
CA ALA A 52 14.49 -7.96 1.57
C ALA A 52 15.24 -8.94 0.66
N GLN A 53 14.52 -9.74 -0.13
CA GLN A 53 15.12 -10.68 -1.09
C GLN A 53 16.00 -9.97 -2.12
N LEU A 54 15.52 -8.86 -2.70
CA LEU A 54 16.28 -8.08 -3.68
C LEU A 54 17.57 -7.50 -3.10
N ARG A 55 17.60 -7.15 -1.81
CA ARG A 55 18.82 -6.70 -1.14
C ARG A 55 19.83 -7.83 -0.91
N GLN A 56 19.38 -9.08 -0.89
CA GLN A 56 20.23 -10.26 -0.75
C GLN A 56 20.72 -10.77 -2.11
N CYS A 57 20.00 -10.49 -3.19
CA CYS A 57 20.45 -10.79 -4.55
C CYS A 57 21.64 -9.91 -4.94
N GLY A 58 22.80 -10.53 -5.20
CA GLY A 58 24.03 -9.85 -5.59
C GLY A 58 25.20 -10.01 -4.61
N ASN A 59 25.02 -10.77 -3.52
CA ASN A 59 26.12 -11.42 -2.81
C ASN A 59 26.47 -12.76 -3.47
#